data_AF-A0A2N5JLH5-F1
#
_entry.id   AF-A0A2N5JLH5-F1
#
_cell.length_a   1.000
_cell.length_b   1.000
_cell.length_c   1.000
_cell.angle_alpha   90.00
_cell.angle_beta   90.00
_cell.angle_gamma   90.00
#
_symmetry.space_group_name_H-M   'P 1'
#
loop_
_entity.id
_entity.type
_entity.pdbx_description
1 polymer ?
#
loop_
_entity_poly.entity_id
_entity_poly.type
_entity_poly.pdbx_seq_one_letter_code
_entity_poly.pdbx_strand_id
1 'polypeptide(L)' 'MRERFRINNRIRAREVRLIGVDGAQVGIVSVQEAQRMADEHGVDLVEVAP' A
#
# COMPACT_ATOMS: atom_id res chain seq x y z
N MET A 1 -15.19 13.84 5.66
CA MET A 1 -14.17 13.77 4.61
C MET A 1 -14.12 12.33 4.12
N ARG A 2 -14.87 11.96 3.07
CA ARG A 2 -14.76 10.62 2.48
C ARG A 2 -13.68 10.70 1.40
N GLU A 3 -12.42 10.71 1.82
CA GLU A 3 -11.31 10.61 0.88
C GLU A 3 -11.35 9.21 0.28
N ARG A 4 -11.50 9.17 -1.04
CA ARG A 4 -11.74 7.96 -1.82
C ARG A 4 -10.38 7.32 -2.12
N PHE A 5 -9.64 6.94 -1.09
CA PHE A 5 -8.32 6.30 -1.25
C PHE A 5 -8.43 5.08 -2.17
N ARG A 6 -7.45 4.91 -3.04
CA ARG A 6 -7.34 3.67 -3.82
C ARG A 6 -6.80 2.60 -2.90
N ILE A 7 -7.45 1.45 -2.90
CA ILE A 7 -7.05 0.30 -2.11
C ILE A 7 -6.77 -0.88 -3.04
N ASN A 8 -5.78 -1.67 -2.66
CA ASN A 8 -5.42 -2.92 -3.31
C ASN A 8 -5.34 -2.80 -4.85
N ASN A 9 -6.08 -3.65 -5.56
CA ASN A 9 -6.17 -3.69 -7.03
C ASN A 9 -6.64 -2.38 -7.70
N ARG A 10 -7.11 -1.38 -6.93
CA ARG A 10 -7.45 -0.06 -7.47
C ARG A 10 -6.23 0.84 -7.62
N ILE A 11 -5.13 0.55 -6.92
CA ILE A 11 -3.87 1.30 -7.00
C ILE A 11 -3.26 1.09 -8.39
N ARG A 12 -2.84 2.18 -9.03
CA ARG A 12 -2.32 2.17 -10.41
C ARG A 12 -0.83 2.45 -10.52
N ALA A 13 -0.19 2.87 -9.43
CA ALA A 13 1.24 3.06 -9.38
C ALA A 13 1.98 1.73 -9.63
N ARG A 14 3.15 1.81 -10.29
CA ARG A 14 4.02 0.65 -10.49
C ARG A 14 4.89 0.40 -9.25
N GLU A 15 5.30 1.47 -8.59
CA GLU A 15 6.11 1.48 -7.39
C GLU A 15 5.51 2.43 -6.37
N VAL A 16 5.66 2.11 -5.08
CA VAL A 16 5.11 2.86 -3.96
C VAL A 16 6.14 2.96 -2.85
N ARG A 17 6.09 4.06 -2.08
CA ARG A 17 6.80 4.13 -0.80
C ARG A 17 5.92 3.46 0.26
N LEU A 18 6.37 2.32 0.78
CA LEU A 18 5.60 1.52 1.71
C LEU A 18 5.94 1.86 3.18
N ILE A 19 4.88 2.03 3.96
CA ILE A 19 4.91 2.13 5.42
C ILE A 19 4.21 0.88 5.96
N GLY A 20 4.89 0.13 6.83
CA GLY A 20 4.37 -1.08 7.46
C GLY A 20 3.27 -0.77 8.48
N VAL A 21 2.54 -1.82 8.88
CA VAL A 21 1.45 -1.74 9.87
C VAL A 21 1.92 -1.28 11.26
N ASP A 22 3.20 -1.48 11.56
CA ASP A 22 3.91 -1.04 12.76
C ASP A 22 4.49 0.38 12.65
N GLY A 23 4.31 1.03 11.49
CA GLY A 23 4.90 2.33 11.17
C GLY A 23 6.31 2.25 10.60
N ALA A 24 6.87 1.06 10.36
CA ALA A 24 8.21 0.92 9.79
C ALA A 24 8.27 1.45 8.35
N GLN A 25 9.34 2.15 8.00
CA GLN A 25 9.59 2.56 6.61
C GLN A 25 10.28 1.43 5.85
N VAL A 26 9.52 0.71 5.03
CA VAL A 26 10.04 -0.42 4.23
C VAL A 26 10.86 0.08 3.04
N GLY A 27 10.51 1.26 2.50
CA GLY A 27 11.18 1.88 1.36
C GLY A 27 10.33 1.89 0.10
N ILE A 28 10.97 2.03 -1.06
CA ILE A 28 10.30 1.98 -2.36
C ILE A 28 10.25 0.52 -2.83
N VAL A 29 9.04 0.01 -3.07
CA VAL A 29 8.79 -1.37 -3.52
C VAL A 29 7.77 -1.35 -4.67
N SER A 30 7.65 -2.47 -5.39
CA SER A 30 6.58 -2.61 -6.38
C SER A 30 5.21 -2.68 -5.69
N VAL A 31 4.15 -2.25 -6.38
CA VAL A 31 2.78 -2.35 -5.85
C VAL A 31 2.39 -3.81 -5.57
N GLN A 32 2.92 -4.76 -6.34
CA GLN A 32 2.68 -6.18 -6.14
C GLN A 32 3.32 -6.69 -4.84
N GLU A 33 4.53 -6.24 -4.55
CA GLU A 33 5.21 -6.60 -3.30
C GLU A 33 4.50 -5.99 -2.09
N ALA A 34 4.10 -4.73 -2.19
CA ALA A 34 3.30 -4.08 -1.16
C ALA A 34 1.97 -4.80 -0.93
N GLN A 35 1.29 -5.27 -2.00
CA GLN A 35 0.06 -6.04 -1.88
C GLN A 35 0.31 -7.38 -1.19
N ARG A 36 1.37 -8.10 -1.57
CA ARG A 36 1.75 -9.37 -0.94
C ARG A 36 1.97 -9.20 0.56
N MET A 37 2.69 -8.15 0.97
CA MET A 37 2.91 -7.85 2.38
C MET A 37 1.60 -7.53 3.11
N ALA A 38 0.68 -6.79 2.47
CA ALA A 38 -0.63 -6.50 3.03
C ALA A 38 -1.46 -7.78 3.23
N ASP A 39 -1.47 -8.66 2.22
CA ASP A 39 -2.17 -9.95 2.26
C ASP A 39 -1.61 -10.86 3.37
N GLU A 40 -0.29 -10.91 3.54
CA GLU A 40 0.39 -11.67 4.62
C GLU A 40 0.01 -11.20 6.02
N HIS A 41 -0.27 -9.90 6.18
CA HIS A 41 -0.71 -9.31 7.44
C HIS A 41 -2.24 -9.27 7.58
N GLY A 42 -3.00 -9.70 6.56
CA GLY A 42 -4.45 -9.64 6.55
C GLY A 42 -5.03 -8.22 6.59
N VAL A 43 -4.33 -7.24 6.00
CA VAL A 43 -4.74 -5.83 5.95
C VAL A 43 -4.89 -5.34 4.51
N ASP A 44 -5.53 -4.19 4.34
CA ASP A 44 -5.63 -3.53 3.02
C ASP A 44 -4.40 -2.65 2.75
N LEU A 45 -3.89 -2.70 1.52
CA LEU A 45 -2.94 -1.70 1.03
C LEU A 45 -3.70 -0.44 0.64
N VAL A 46 -3.33 0.71 1.22
CA VAL A 46 -4.00 2.00 1.00
C VAL A 46 -3.03 3.01 0.37
N GLU A 47 -3.40 3.54 -0.80
CA GLU A 47 -2.69 4.65 -1.44
C GLU A 47 -3.09 5.97 -0.76
N VAL A 48 -2.25 6.45 0.16
CA VAL A 48 -2.46 7.73 0.88
C VAL A 48 -1.96 8.95 0.11
N ALA A 49 -1.11 8.75 -0.89
CA ALA A 49 -0.58 9.78 -1.78
C ALA A 49 -0.46 9.20 -3.21
N PRO A 50 -1.29 9.66 -4.17
CA PRO A 50 -1.29 9.18 -5.56
C PRO A 50 -0.15 9.74 -6.42
#